data_AF-A0A2G4HWL0-F1
#
_entry.id   AF-A0A2G4HWL0-F1
#
_cell.length_a   1.000
_cell.length_b   1.000
_cell.length_c   1.000
_cell.angle_alpha   90.00
_cell.angle_beta   90.00
_cell.angle_gamma   90.00
#
_symmetry.space_group_name_H-M   'P 1'
#
loop_
_entity.id
_entity.type
_entity.pdbx_description
1 polymer ?
#
loop_
_entity_poly.entity_id
_entity_poly.type
_entity_poly.pdbx_seq_one_letter_code
_entity_poly.pdbx_strand_id
1 'polypeptide(L)'
;MTITASPTSILTAPMIRSVIDAMPIQGRIMLRLILLQHFDVTDEEILYMVADQPDPRCVTGTKRLHGIITKESIKAVTDRRDQYRRQARLKRERTWLQCESLQRLLRLREGLAERARILLTERFALSPETLDSFESSARTVLPRPAIRLLEQRWEDNEVTAEDYQQQRLSIEYQTQLRMAEKYRKRLNLAERERQTAIYAPLQDHEIGHVWGIPAGSLAARKVKYLTQYLQALQEKLQASSPGLAASTAPLDLWKETFTVLAEEPVERSLSTYDGLEKTESALIDKLTLMVWGNLAEESEVKFWTSLVFGASSNAMHSEITRNLFGLQRLITILNDMDTSIDALDEELLKRTVPRQKLEAGALDGPAEPAVKELSEMQAQILSSMRGEDATGRASDKW
;
A
#
# COMPACT_ATOMS: atom_id res chain seq x y z
N MET A 1 19.56 -2.33 14.24
CA MET A 1 18.86 -1.17 14.84
C MET A 1 18.07 -1.65 16.03
N THR A 2 18.43 -1.19 17.23
CA THR A 2 17.65 -1.41 18.46
C THR A 2 16.26 -0.83 18.29
N ILE A 3 15.24 -1.67 18.43
CA ILE A 3 13.85 -1.24 18.59
C ILE A 3 13.82 -0.48 19.93
N THR A 4 13.99 0.84 19.89
CA THR A 4 13.64 1.68 21.01
C THR A 4 12.13 1.54 21.15
N ALA A 5 11.70 0.79 22.16
CA ALA A 5 10.32 0.82 22.61
C ALA A 5 9.93 2.28 22.78
N SER A 6 8.89 2.73 22.07
CA SER A 6 8.26 4.01 22.32
C SER A 6 7.98 4.11 23.82
N PRO A 7 8.22 5.26 24.48
CA PRO A 7 7.81 5.42 25.87
C PRO A 7 6.33 5.06 25.95
N THR A 8 5.98 4.09 26.80
CA THR A 8 4.58 3.72 27.04
C THR A 8 3.81 5.00 27.33
N SER A 9 2.94 5.42 26.41
CA SER A 9 2.15 6.63 26.60
C SER A 9 1.38 6.49 27.91
N ILE A 10 1.46 7.51 28.76
CA ILE A 10 0.74 7.55 30.05
C ILE A 10 -0.78 7.51 29.77
N LEU A 11 -1.18 8.04 28.61
CA LEU A 11 -2.53 7.96 28.11
C LEU A 11 -2.78 6.59 27.46
N THR A 12 -3.88 5.94 27.80
CA THR A 12 -4.25 4.62 27.27
C THR A 12 -5.59 4.66 26.54
N ALA A 13 -5.78 3.78 25.54
CA ALA A 13 -7.02 3.70 24.78
C ALA A 13 -8.27 3.41 25.65
N PRO A 14 -8.22 2.51 26.66
CA PRO A 14 -9.34 2.31 27.59
C PRO A 14 -9.71 3.58 28.36
N MET A 15 -8.73 4.39 28.74
CA MET A 15 -8.96 5.66 29.42
C MET A 15 -9.69 6.66 28.51
N ILE A 16 -9.24 6.81 27.26
CA ILE A 16 -9.91 7.64 26.24
C ILE A 16 -11.37 7.20 26.06
N ARG A 17 -11.60 5.91 25.83
CA ARG A 17 -12.94 5.31 25.67
C ARG A 17 -13.83 5.64 26.87
N SER A 18 -13.32 5.41 28.08
CA SER A 18 -14.04 5.67 29.33
C SER A 18 -14.36 7.15 29.55
N VAL A 19 -13.52 8.09 29.13
CA VAL A 19 -13.85 9.53 29.20
C VAL A 19 -14.97 9.87 28.22
N ILE A 20 -14.87 9.41 26.97
CA ILE A 20 -15.89 9.65 25.94
C ILE A 20 -17.24 9.09 26.41
N ASP A 21 -17.27 7.85 26.92
CA ASP A 21 -18.52 7.19 27.33
C ASP A 21 -19.22 7.89 28.51
N ALA A 22 -18.45 8.57 29.37
CA ALA A 22 -18.96 9.33 30.51
C ALA A 22 -19.50 10.73 30.14
N MET A 23 -19.26 11.21 28.91
CA MET A 23 -19.74 12.52 28.48
C MET A 23 -21.27 12.54 28.31
N PRO A 24 -21.91 13.73 28.39
CA PRO A 24 -23.30 13.89 27.96
C PRO A 24 -23.49 13.43 26.50
N ILE A 25 -24.68 12.96 26.13
CA ILE A 25 -24.95 12.34 24.81
C ILE A 25 -24.44 13.19 23.62
N GLN A 26 -24.63 14.51 23.66
CA GLN A 26 -24.11 15.43 22.64
C GLN A 26 -22.57 15.43 22.56
N GLY A 27 -21.90 15.37 23.71
CA GLY A 27 -20.45 15.27 23.79
C GLY A 27 -19.94 13.92 23.26
N ARG A 28 -20.62 12.81 23.60
CA ARG A 28 -20.30 11.49 23.05
C ARG A 28 -20.39 11.48 21.53
N ILE A 29 -21.51 11.96 20.98
CA ILE A 29 -21.73 12.09 19.53
C ILE A 29 -20.62 12.93 18.90
N MET A 30 -20.34 14.12 19.46
CA MET A 30 -19.31 15.02 18.93
C MET A 30 -17.94 14.34 18.86
N LEU A 31 -17.48 13.74 19.96
CA LEU A 31 -16.16 13.11 20.02
C LEU A 31 -16.09 11.86 19.14
N ARG A 32 -17.13 11.03 19.10
CA ARG A 32 -17.19 9.83 18.25
C ARG A 32 -17.24 10.18 16.76
N LEU A 33 -17.90 11.28 16.37
CA LEU A 33 -17.88 11.77 14.98
C LEU A 33 -16.53 12.40 14.60
N ILE A 34 -15.88 13.16 15.50
CA ILE A 34 -14.52 13.69 15.27
C ILE A 34 -13.53 12.52 15.09
N LEU A 35 -13.67 11.47 15.89
CA LEU A 35 -12.80 10.28 15.92
C LEU A 35 -13.43 9.07 15.22
N LEU A 36 -14.23 9.28 14.18
CA LEU A 36 -15.02 8.23 13.51
C LEU A 36 -14.16 7.10 12.90
N GLN A 37 -12.87 7.35 12.69
CA GLN A 37 -11.90 6.35 12.27
C GLN A 37 -11.54 5.31 13.36
N HIS A 38 -11.89 5.59 14.63
CA HIS A 38 -11.60 4.75 15.79
C HIS A 38 -12.86 4.33 16.57
N PHE A 39 -13.92 5.13 16.50
CA PHE A 39 -15.15 4.92 17.27
C PHE A 39 -16.35 4.69 16.38
N ASP A 40 -17.36 4.03 16.95
CA ASP A 40 -18.67 3.87 16.34
C ASP A 40 -19.70 4.73 17.05
N VAL A 41 -20.62 5.27 16.26
CA VAL A 41 -21.83 5.93 16.74
C VAL A 41 -22.90 4.86 16.97
N THR A 42 -23.51 4.87 18.15
CA THR A 42 -24.53 3.91 18.57
C THR A 42 -25.92 4.29 18.06
N ASP A 43 -26.88 3.35 18.11
CA ASP A 43 -28.25 3.60 17.68
C ASP A 43 -28.96 4.67 18.55
N GLU A 44 -28.69 4.68 19.86
CA GLU A 44 -29.17 5.74 20.78
C GLU A 44 -28.71 7.12 20.33
N GLU A 45 -27.43 7.22 19.95
CA GLU A 45 -26.82 8.46 19.47
C GLU A 45 -27.39 8.89 18.12
N ILE A 46 -27.67 7.95 17.22
CA ILE A 46 -28.35 8.22 15.94
C ILE A 46 -29.77 8.76 16.20
N LEU A 47 -30.53 8.13 17.09
CA LEU A 47 -31.87 8.59 17.46
C LEU A 47 -31.84 10.01 18.02
N TYR A 48 -30.85 10.31 18.86
CA TYR A 48 -30.63 11.66 19.38
C TYR A 48 -30.31 12.66 18.25
N MET A 49 -29.41 12.30 17.33
CA MET A 49 -29.04 13.16 16.20
C MET A 49 -30.25 13.51 15.36
N VAL A 50 -31.11 12.55 15.08
CA VAL A 50 -32.36 12.76 14.32
C VAL A 50 -33.33 13.67 15.05
N ALA A 51 -33.48 13.51 16.37
CA ALA A 51 -34.35 14.35 17.19
C ALA A 51 -33.85 15.80 17.31
N ASP A 52 -32.53 16.00 17.26
CA ASP A 52 -31.88 17.32 17.39
C ASP A 52 -31.77 18.10 16.07
N GLN A 53 -32.16 17.49 14.93
CA GLN A 53 -32.16 18.19 13.64
C GLN A 53 -33.16 19.35 13.61
N PRO A 54 -32.78 20.50 13.02
CA PRO A 54 -33.73 21.59 12.79
C PRO A 54 -34.88 21.12 11.89
N ASP A 55 -36.09 21.60 12.16
CA ASP A 55 -37.23 21.31 11.29
C ASP A 55 -37.12 22.17 10.02
N PRO A 56 -37.04 21.58 8.81
CA PRO A 56 -36.96 22.35 7.57
C PRO A 56 -38.24 23.16 7.29
N ARG A 57 -39.36 22.85 7.95
CA ARG A 57 -40.62 23.61 7.85
C ARG A 57 -40.67 24.80 8.81
N CYS A 58 -39.77 24.83 9.78
CA CYS A 58 -39.67 25.88 10.76
C CYS A 58 -38.70 26.97 10.28
N VAL A 59 -39.14 28.23 10.33
CA VAL A 59 -38.24 29.36 10.17
C VAL A 59 -37.19 29.29 11.28
N THR A 60 -35.94 29.59 10.91
CA THR A 60 -34.69 29.45 11.66
C THR A 60 -34.86 29.48 13.18
N GLY A 61 -34.56 28.35 13.85
CA GLY A 61 -34.45 28.29 15.32
C GLY A 61 -35.63 27.69 16.09
N THR A 62 -36.73 27.31 15.43
CA THR A 62 -37.82 26.56 16.10
C THR A 62 -37.61 25.04 15.97
N LYS A 63 -37.61 24.34 17.11
CA LYS A 63 -37.52 22.86 17.16
C LYS A 63 -38.80 22.25 16.58
N ARG A 64 -38.70 21.01 16.05
CA ARG A 64 -39.86 20.26 15.54
C ARG A 64 -41.02 20.30 16.53
N LEU A 65 -42.17 20.81 16.08
CA LEU A 65 -43.42 20.86 16.85
C LEU A 65 -44.02 19.45 17.08
N HIS A 66 -43.66 18.48 16.23
CA HIS A 66 -44.11 17.10 16.33
C HIS A 66 -42.88 16.18 16.42
N GLY A 67 -42.67 15.53 17.57
CA GLY A 67 -41.54 14.62 17.85
C GLY A 67 -41.57 13.29 17.09
N ILE A 68 -42.13 13.25 15.89
CA ILE A 68 -42.23 12.03 15.08
C ILE A 68 -40.88 11.82 14.39
N ILE A 69 -40.07 10.93 14.96
CA ILE A 69 -38.86 10.41 14.34
C ILE A 69 -39.30 9.43 13.23
N THR A 70 -39.01 9.74 11.97
CA THR A 70 -39.36 8.87 10.84
C THR A 70 -38.25 7.85 10.60
N LYS A 71 -38.61 6.63 10.16
CA LYS A 71 -37.64 5.60 9.76
C LYS A 71 -36.70 6.11 8.66
N GLU A 72 -37.19 6.96 7.76
CA GLU A 72 -36.39 7.60 6.71
C GLU A 72 -35.31 8.53 7.27
N SER A 73 -35.64 9.32 8.30
CA SER A 73 -34.66 10.22 8.94
C SER A 73 -33.56 9.46 9.69
N ILE A 74 -33.92 8.35 10.36
CA ILE A 74 -32.95 7.42 10.96
C ILE A 74 -32.04 6.83 9.88
N LYS A 75 -32.64 6.31 8.80
CA LYS A 75 -31.90 5.73 7.68
C LYS A 75 -30.93 6.76 7.06
N ALA A 76 -31.38 7.98 6.81
CA ALA A 76 -30.55 9.02 6.20
C ALA A 76 -29.33 9.41 7.07
N VAL A 77 -29.48 9.48 8.40
CA VAL A 77 -28.33 9.73 9.30
C VAL A 77 -27.40 8.52 9.33
N THR A 78 -27.97 7.32 9.37
CA THR A 78 -27.22 6.04 9.37
C THR A 78 -26.37 5.91 8.11
N ASP A 79 -26.98 6.09 6.93
CA ASP A 79 -26.31 5.98 5.63
C ASP A 79 -25.15 6.99 5.50
N ARG A 80 -25.36 8.23 5.93
CA ARG A 80 -24.30 9.26 5.96
C ARG A 80 -23.18 8.86 6.91
N ARG A 81 -23.50 8.44 8.14
CA ARG A 81 -22.52 7.96 9.13
C ARG A 81 -21.70 6.81 8.57
N ASP A 82 -22.35 5.82 7.96
CA ASP A 82 -21.69 4.64 7.41
C ASP A 82 -20.78 4.99 6.24
N GLN A 83 -21.20 5.94 5.40
CA GLN A 83 -20.37 6.47 4.32
C GLN A 83 -19.07 7.07 4.86
N TYR A 84 -19.13 8.05 5.78
CA TYR A 84 -17.92 8.69 6.32
C TYR A 84 -17.06 7.73 7.16
N ARG A 85 -17.70 6.86 7.95
CA ARG A 85 -16.99 5.81 8.72
C ARG A 85 -16.19 4.92 7.79
N ARG A 86 -16.81 4.42 6.72
CA ARG A 86 -16.16 3.58 5.72
C ARG A 86 -14.99 4.33 5.08
N GLN A 87 -15.17 5.57 4.68
CA GLN A 87 -14.12 6.39 4.06
C GLN A 87 -12.91 6.58 4.99
N ALA A 88 -13.16 6.98 6.24
CA ALA A 88 -12.10 7.21 7.22
C ALA A 88 -11.32 5.93 7.55
N ARG A 89 -12.03 4.81 7.79
CA ARG A 89 -11.41 3.52 8.10
C ARG A 89 -10.64 2.94 6.92
N LEU A 90 -11.18 3.02 5.70
CA LEU A 90 -10.46 2.59 4.49
C LEU A 90 -9.19 3.40 4.25
N LYS A 91 -9.22 4.72 4.46
CA LYS A 91 -8.02 5.57 4.34
C LYS A 91 -6.94 5.16 5.35
N ARG A 92 -7.34 4.89 6.60
CA ARG A 92 -6.45 4.37 7.65
C ARG A 92 -5.88 3.01 7.29
N GLU A 93 -6.71 2.06 6.88
CA GLU A 93 -6.30 0.71 6.48
C GLU A 93 -5.34 0.73 5.29
N ARG A 94 -5.65 1.48 4.23
CA ARG A 94 -4.81 1.60 3.04
C ARG A 94 -3.42 2.14 3.37
N THR A 95 -3.35 3.27 4.08
CA THR A 95 -2.05 3.90 4.42
C THR A 95 -1.22 3.03 5.36
N TRP A 96 -1.89 2.31 6.27
CA TRP A 96 -1.24 1.31 7.12
C TRP A 96 -0.69 0.13 6.31
N LEU A 97 -1.49 -0.46 5.42
CA LEU A 97 -1.08 -1.60 4.57
C LEU A 97 0.06 -1.22 3.62
N GLN A 98 0.02 0.01 3.09
CA GLN A 98 1.09 0.53 2.25
C GLN A 98 2.41 0.64 3.03
N CYS A 99 2.39 1.16 4.25
CA CYS A 99 3.57 1.21 5.12
C CYS A 99 4.09 -0.19 5.43
N GLU A 100 3.20 -1.11 5.82
CA GLU A 100 3.59 -2.49 6.16
C GLU A 100 4.22 -3.21 4.95
N SER A 101 3.60 -3.10 3.77
CA SER A 101 4.11 -3.69 2.53
C SER A 101 5.50 -3.15 2.17
N LEU A 102 5.67 -1.82 2.24
CA LEU A 102 6.94 -1.16 1.92
C LEU A 102 8.03 -1.51 2.94
N GLN A 103 7.69 -1.62 4.22
CA GLN A 103 8.62 -2.02 5.27
C GLN A 103 9.10 -3.46 5.08
N ARG A 104 8.19 -4.37 4.72
CA ARG A 104 8.53 -5.77 4.41
C ARG A 104 9.38 -5.90 3.16
N LEU A 105 9.02 -5.19 2.08
CA LEU A 105 9.83 -5.12 0.87
C LEU A 105 11.22 -4.56 1.15
N LEU A 106 11.32 -3.49 1.95
CA LEU A 106 12.61 -2.92 2.36
C LEU A 106 13.47 -3.95 3.09
N ARG A 107 12.91 -4.62 4.11
CA ARG A 107 13.62 -5.66 4.86
C ARG A 107 14.08 -6.81 3.97
N LEU A 108 13.26 -7.24 3.01
CA LEU A 108 13.63 -8.26 2.04
C LEU A 108 14.83 -7.80 1.18
N ARG A 109 14.84 -6.55 0.71
CA ARG A 109 15.97 -6.01 -0.08
C ARG A 109 17.24 -5.87 0.74
N GLU A 110 17.13 -5.40 1.98
CA GLU A 110 18.26 -5.30 2.91
C GLU A 110 18.81 -6.69 3.23
N GLY A 111 17.94 -7.68 3.47
CA GLY A 111 18.34 -9.07 3.68
C GLY A 111 19.07 -9.68 2.49
N LEU A 112 18.52 -9.54 1.27
CA LEU A 112 19.17 -10.02 0.05
C LEU A 112 20.52 -9.31 -0.21
N ALA A 113 20.61 -7.99 0.04
CA ALA A 113 21.87 -7.27 -0.10
C ALA A 113 22.92 -7.75 0.90
N GLU A 114 22.54 -7.95 2.16
CA GLU A 114 23.44 -8.46 3.20
C GLU A 114 23.92 -9.88 2.87
N ARG A 115 23.02 -10.76 2.45
CA ARG A 115 23.40 -12.12 2.02
C ARG A 115 24.32 -12.11 0.81
N ALA A 116 24.06 -11.28 -0.19
CA ALA A 116 24.94 -11.14 -1.35
C ALA A 116 26.34 -10.65 -0.95
N ARG A 117 26.43 -9.69 -0.01
CA ARG A 117 27.71 -9.21 0.55
C ARG A 117 28.48 -10.34 1.26
N ILE A 118 27.80 -11.13 2.08
CA ILE A 118 28.39 -12.27 2.78
C ILE A 118 28.91 -13.30 1.79
N LEU A 119 28.11 -13.70 0.79
CA LEU A 119 28.53 -14.64 -0.25
C LEU A 119 29.70 -14.13 -1.08
N LEU A 120 29.74 -12.84 -1.44
CA LEU A 120 30.88 -12.23 -2.14
C LEU A 120 32.16 -12.26 -1.29
N THR A 121 32.04 -12.10 0.02
CA THR A 121 33.17 -12.11 0.95
C THR A 121 33.67 -13.54 1.20
N GLU A 122 32.77 -14.44 1.60
CA GLU A 122 33.11 -15.79 2.07
C GLU A 122 33.45 -16.73 0.92
N ARG A 123 32.73 -16.65 -0.21
CA ARG A 123 32.87 -17.59 -1.33
C ARG A 123 33.84 -17.10 -2.40
N PHE A 124 33.85 -15.80 -2.67
CA PHE A 124 34.65 -15.22 -3.75
C PHE A 124 35.81 -14.34 -3.24
N ALA A 125 36.00 -14.26 -1.92
CA ALA A 125 37.12 -13.54 -1.29
C ALA A 125 37.26 -12.07 -1.74
N LEU A 126 36.15 -11.39 -2.05
CA LEU A 126 36.20 -9.96 -2.39
C LEU A 126 36.67 -9.13 -1.20
N SER A 127 37.53 -8.16 -1.47
CA SER A 127 38.00 -7.22 -0.45
C SER A 127 36.87 -6.30 0.03
N PRO A 128 36.90 -5.85 1.30
CA PRO A 128 35.92 -4.90 1.82
C PRO A 128 35.94 -3.57 1.05
N GLU A 129 37.11 -3.12 0.60
CA GLU A 129 37.25 -1.89 -0.20
C GLU A 129 36.48 -1.97 -1.53
N THR A 130 36.51 -3.15 -2.18
CA THR A 130 35.74 -3.39 -3.39
C THR A 130 34.23 -3.36 -3.11
N LEU A 131 33.78 -3.96 -2.00
CA LEU A 131 32.38 -3.96 -1.60
C LEU A 131 31.87 -2.55 -1.28
N ASP A 132 32.68 -1.73 -0.61
CA ASP A 132 32.36 -0.33 -0.31
C ASP A 132 32.29 0.50 -1.60
N SER A 133 33.16 0.21 -2.58
CA SER A 133 33.09 0.81 -3.92
C SER A 133 31.79 0.45 -4.65
N PHE A 134 31.30 -0.79 -4.49
CA PHE A 134 30.03 -1.22 -5.07
C PHE A 134 28.84 -0.55 -4.40
N GLU A 135 28.88 -0.39 -3.08
CA GLU A 135 27.83 0.29 -2.32
C GLU A 135 27.72 1.77 -2.72
N SER A 136 28.85 2.47 -2.83
CA SER A 136 28.88 3.88 -3.24
C SER A 136 28.38 4.10 -4.68
N SER A 137 28.64 3.15 -5.59
CA SER A 137 28.22 3.21 -6.99
C SER A 137 26.84 2.62 -7.27
N ALA A 138 26.20 1.91 -6.32
CA ALA A 138 24.94 1.18 -6.52
C ALA A 138 23.80 2.04 -7.10
N ARG A 139 23.78 3.35 -6.81
CA ARG A 139 22.76 4.29 -7.29
C ARG A 139 22.78 4.51 -8.81
N THR A 140 23.94 4.42 -9.44
CA THR A 140 24.13 4.74 -10.87
C THR A 140 24.17 3.50 -11.75
N VAL A 141 24.26 2.30 -11.15
CA VAL A 141 24.31 1.04 -11.89
C VAL A 141 22.98 0.79 -12.61
N LEU A 142 23.10 0.37 -13.87
CA LEU A 142 22.00 -0.10 -14.70
C LEU A 142 22.09 -1.64 -14.80
N PRO A 143 21.28 -2.39 -14.04
CA PRO A 143 21.43 -3.84 -13.95
C PRO A 143 21.22 -4.54 -15.28
N ARG A 144 20.19 -4.14 -16.04
CA ARG A 144 19.86 -4.80 -17.33
C ARG A 144 21.00 -4.72 -18.36
N PRO A 145 21.58 -3.55 -18.67
CA PRO A 145 22.78 -3.47 -19.52
C PRO A 145 23.97 -4.27 -18.97
N ALA A 146 24.26 -4.20 -17.67
CA ALA A 146 25.39 -4.91 -17.08
C ALA A 146 25.24 -6.43 -17.20
N ILE A 147 24.03 -6.95 -16.96
CA ILE A 147 23.71 -8.37 -17.11
C ILE A 147 23.84 -8.80 -18.56
N ARG A 148 23.32 -8.02 -19.52
CA ARG A 148 23.43 -8.36 -20.95
C ARG A 148 24.89 -8.42 -21.41
N LEU A 149 25.71 -7.48 -20.97
CA LEU A 149 27.13 -7.47 -21.31
C LEU A 149 27.85 -8.67 -20.68
N LEU A 150 27.51 -9.03 -19.44
CA LEU A 150 28.04 -10.23 -18.79
C LEU A 150 27.58 -11.52 -19.49
N GLU A 151 26.32 -11.59 -19.93
CA GLU A 151 25.78 -12.69 -20.74
C GLU A 151 26.55 -12.80 -22.07
N GLN A 152 26.81 -11.69 -22.76
CA GLN A 152 27.59 -11.71 -24.00
C GLN A 152 29.01 -12.24 -23.77
N ARG A 153 29.72 -11.74 -22.76
CA ARG A 153 31.07 -12.21 -22.42
C ARG A 153 31.10 -13.69 -22.03
N TRP A 154 30.02 -14.19 -21.44
CA TRP A 154 29.84 -15.61 -21.17
C TRP A 154 29.72 -16.42 -22.46
N GLU A 155 28.85 -16.01 -23.38
CA GLU A 155 28.68 -16.67 -24.69
C GLU A 155 29.99 -16.64 -25.51
N ASP A 156 30.72 -15.53 -25.47
CA ASP A 156 32.00 -15.34 -26.15
C ASP A 156 33.17 -16.10 -25.47
N ASN A 157 32.92 -16.84 -24.38
CA ASN A 157 33.91 -17.58 -23.58
C ASN A 157 35.03 -16.71 -22.97
N GLU A 158 34.74 -15.43 -22.72
CA GLU A 158 35.71 -14.49 -22.13
C GLU A 158 35.82 -14.58 -20.60
N VAL A 159 34.85 -15.22 -19.94
CA VAL A 159 34.78 -15.35 -18.48
C VAL A 159 34.54 -16.80 -18.07
N THR A 160 35.15 -17.20 -16.96
CA THR A 160 34.90 -18.51 -16.36
C THR A 160 33.50 -18.54 -15.71
N ALA A 161 33.00 -19.74 -15.40
CA ALA A 161 31.71 -19.90 -14.72
C ALA A 161 31.72 -19.25 -13.32
N GLU A 162 32.85 -19.34 -12.63
CA GLU A 162 33.04 -18.74 -11.30
C GLU A 162 33.09 -17.21 -11.38
N ASP A 163 33.86 -16.66 -12.32
CA ASP A 163 33.92 -15.22 -12.57
C ASP A 163 32.56 -14.64 -12.98
N TYR A 164 31.80 -15.39 -13.79
CA TYR A 164 30.44 -15.02 -14.16
C TYR A 164 29.57 -14.93 -12.92
N GLN A 165 29.58 -15.97 -12.08
CA GLN A 165 28.74 -16.02 -10.88
C GLN A 165 29.09 -14.89 -9.92
N GLN A 166 30.38 -14.62 -9.72
CA GLN A 166 30.89 -13.49 -8.91
C GLN A 166 30.40 -12.14 -9.45
N GLN A 167 30.57 -11.88 -10.75
CA GLN A 167 30.17 -10.61 -11.37
C GLN A 167 28.64 -10.47 -11.35
N ARG A 168 27.90 -11.54 -11.60
CA ARG A 168 26.43 -11.55 -11.57
C ARG A 168 25.92 -11.28 -10.15
N LEU A 169 26.54 -11.87 -9.13
CA LEU A 169 26.22 -11.63 -7.73
C LEU A 169 26.56 -10.20 -7.30
N SER A 170 27.66 -9.63 -7.81
CA SER A 170 28.02 -8.22 -7.58
C SER A 170 26.97 -7.27 -8.16
N ILE A 171 26.45 -7.56 -9.36
CA ILE A 171 25.33 -6.79 -9.96
C ILE A 171 24.05 -6.95 -9.12
N GLU A 172 23.74 -8.15 -8.64
CA GLU A 172 22.59 -8.38 -7.76
C GLU A 172 22.73 -7.59 -6.45
N TYR A 173 23.89 -7.61 -5.79
CA TYR A 173 24.16 -6.83 -4.57
C TYR A 173 23.83 -5.34 -4.77
N GLN A 174 24.39 -4.72 -5.82
CA GLN A 174 24.11 -3.33 -6.16
C GLN A 174 22.64 -3.07 -6.50
N THR A 175 21.99 -4.02 -7.19
CA THR A 175 20.57 -3.94 -7.52
C THR A 175 19.69 -3.95 -6.27
N GLN A 176 19.96 -4.84 -5.31
CA GLN A 176 19.19 -4.92 -4.07
C GLN A 176 19.39 -3.66 -3.21
N LEU A 177 20.60 -3.11 -3.14
CA LEU A 177 20.86 -1.82 -2.46
C LEU A 177 20.07 -0.65 -3.07
N ARG A 178 20.06 -0.52 -4.41
CA ARG A 178 19.26 0.49 -5.11
C ARG A 178 17.77 0.33 -4.83
N MET A 179 17.27 -0.91 -4.84
CA MET A 179 15.88 -1.23 -4.53
C MET A 179 15.52 -0.90 -3.07
N ALA A 180 16.40 -1.22 -2.12
CA ALA A 180 16.23 -0.87 -0.71
C ALA A 180 16.11 0.65 -0.54
N GLU A 181 17.00 1.44 -1.15
CA GLU A 181 16.91 2.89 -1.07
C GLU A 181 15.60 3.44 -1.68
N LYS A 182 15.17 2.89 -2.82
CA LYS A 182 13.89 3.24 -3.45
C LYS A 182 12.71 2.98 -2.50
N TYR A 183 12.65 1.81 -1.87
CA TYR A 183 11.58 1.48 -0.93
C TYR A 183 11.65 2.30 0.34
N ARG A 184 12.85 2.61 0.84
CA ARG A 184 13.04 3.51 1.99
C ARG A 184 12.49 4.91 1.72
N LYS A 185 12.78 5.49 0.54
CA LYS A 185 12.22 6.79 0.14
C LYS A 185 10.69 6.76 0.04
N ARG A 186 10.13 5.71 -0.54
CA ARG A 186 8.67 5.53 -0.64
C ARG A 186 8.03 5.29 0.73
N LEU A 187 8.66 4.53 1.60
CA LEU A 187 8.20 4.28 2.97
C LEU A 187 8.13 5.60 3.75
N ASN A 188 9.18 6.42 3.68
CA ASN A 188 9.18 7.74 4.34
C ASN A 188 8.03 8.64 3.86
N LEU A 189 7.67 8.58 2.58
CA LEU A 189 6.51 9.31 2.04
C LEU A 189 5.20 8.72 2.57
N ALA A 190 5.04 7.39 2.49
CA ALA A 190 3.85 6.69 2.97
C ALA A 190 3.63 6.88 4.48
N GLU A 191 4.69 6.94 5.27
CA GLU A 191 4.63 7.22 6.71
C GLU A 191 4.13 8.64 6.99
N ARG A 192 4.58 9.64 6.21
CA ARG A 192 4.04 11.02 6.30
C ARG A 192 2.58 11.08 5.92
N GLU A 193 2.16 10.37 4.87
CA GLU A 193 0.76 10.26 4.48
C GLU A 193 -0.07 9.56 5.56
N ARG A 194 0.46 8.49 6.17
CA ARG A 194 -0.17 7.78 7.28
C ARG A 194 -0.31 8.68 8.51
N GLN A 195 0.72 9.42 8.88
CA GLN A 195 0.65 10.40 9.98
C GLN A 195 -0.42 11.45 9.68
N THR A 196 -0.44 11.98 8.46
CA THR A 196 -1.48 12.94 8.03
C THR A 196 -2.89 12.34 8.13
N ALA A 197 -3.06 11.05 7.78
CA ALA A 197 -4.34 10.36 7.92
C ALA A 197 -4.72 10.12 9.40
N ILE A 198 -3.76 9.75 10.25
CA ILE A 198 -3.98 9.56 11.69
C ILE A 198 -4.49 10.84 12.35
N TYR A 199 -3.85 11.98 12.06
CA TYR A 199 -4.18 13.27 12.67
C TYR A 199 -5.27 14.05 11.91
N ALA A 200 -6.01 13.40 11.00
CA ALA A 200 -7.10 14.03 10.25
C ALA A 200 -8.47 13.65 10.86
N PRO A 201 -8.98 14.41 11.86
CA PRO A 201 -10.36 14.25 12.30
C PRO A 201 -11.36 14.61 11.20
N LEU A 202 -12.59 14.13 11.39
CA LEU A 202 -13.72 14.55 10.59
C LEU A 202 -13.92 16.07 10.73
N GLN A 203 -14.10 16.76 9.59
CA GLN A 203 -14.22 18.21 9.53
C GLN A 203 -15.62 18.68 9.92
N ASP A 204 -15.76 19.94 10.30
CA ASP A 204 -17.03 20.48 10.83
C ASP A 204 -18.19 20.38 9.82
N HIS A 205 -17.90 20.56 8.53
CA HIS A 205 -18.89 20.41 7.46
C HIS A 205 -19.32 18.95 7.26
N GLU A 206 -18.40 18.00 7.46
CA GLU A 206 -18.67 16.56 7.38
C GLU A 206 -19.49 16.10 8.59
N ILE A 207 -19.10 16.52 9.80
CA ILE A 207 -19.86 16.25 11.03
C ILE A 207 -21.27 16.87 10.92
N GLY A 208 -21.36 18.12 10.46
CA GLY A 208 -22.63 18.81 10.22
C GLY A 208 -23.48 18.09 9.18
N HIS A 209 -22.87 17.55 8.12
CA HIS A 209 -23.55 16.74 7.11
C HIS A 209 -24.06 15.43 7.69
N VAL A 210 -23.27 14.68 8.47
CA VAL A 210 -23.73 13.42 9.10
C VAL A 210 -24.87 13.69 10.09
N TRP A 211 -24.69 14.66 10.98
CA TRP A 211 -25.67 15.00 12.01
C TRP A 211 -26.92 15.67 11.42
N GLY A 212 -26.79 16.39 10.31
CA GLY A 212 -27.88 17.18 9.73
C GLY A 212 -28.13 18.49 10.46
N ILE A 213 -27.08 19.08 11.06
CA ILE A 213 -27.15 20.39 11.73
C ILE A 213 -26.28 21.43 11.00
N PRO A 214 -26.62 22.73 11.05
CA PRO A 214 -25.80 23.79 10.46
C PRO A 214 -24.44 23.91 11.15
N ALA A 215 -23.39 24.20 10.38
CA ALA A 215 -22.01 24.34 10.88
C ALA A 215 -21.87 25.38 12.01
N GLY A 216 -22.65 26.47 11.97
CA GLY A 216 -22.65 27.49 13.03
C GLY A 216 -23.12 26.97 14.40
N SER A 217 -24.09 26.04 14.42
CA SER A 217 -24.55 25.38 15.64
C SER A 217 -23.51 24.40 16.20
N LEU A 218 -22.70 23.83 15.29
CA LEU A 218 -21.70 22.83 15.61
C LEU A 218 -20.46 23.41 16.28
N ALA A 219 -19.96 24.57 15.81
CA ALA A 219 -18.71 25.15 16.29
C ALA A 219 -18.70 25.40 17.82
N ALA A 220 -19.75 26.02 18.36
CA ALA A 220 -19.85 26.27 19.80
C ALA A 220 -19.94 24.98 20.63
N ARG A 221 -20.69 23.99 20.14
CA ARG A 221 -20.81 22.66 20.77
C ARG A 221 -19.47 21.93 20.76
N LYS A 222 -18.75 21.98 19.63
CA LYS A 222 -17.44 21.36 19.45
C LYS A 222 -16.45 21.92 20.45
N VAL A 223 -16.32 23.24 20.56
CA VAL A 223 -15.42 23.88 21.55
C VAL A 223 -15.78 23.45 22.97
N LYS A 224 -17.06 23.53 23.34
CA LYS A 224 -17.53 23.11 24.67
C LYS A 224 -17.12 21.67 25.00
N TYR A 225 -17.42 20.73 24.11
CA TYR A 225 -17.22 19.31 24.38
C TYR A 225 -15.76 18.87 24.24
N LEU A 226 -14.95 19.51 23.36
CA LEU A 226 -13.50 19.31 23.35
C LEU A 226 -12.85 19.77 24.65
N THR A 227 -13.21 20.95 25.15
CA THR A 227 -12.69 21.45 26.43
C THR A 227 -13.07 20.52 27.58
N GLN A 228 -14.33 20.09 27.65
CA GLN A 228 -14.78 19.12 28.66
C GLN A 228 -14.04 17.78 28.56
N TYR A 229 -13.84 17.27 27.35
CA TYR A 229 -13.08 16.04 27.12
C TYR A 229 -11.64 16.16 27.63
N LEU A 230 -10.93 17.24 27.26
CA LEU A 230 -9.53 17.44 27.65
C LEU A 230 -9.38 17.63 29.17
N GLN A 231 -10.28 18.36 29.81
CA GLN A 231 -10.32 18.52 31.27
C GLN A 231 -10.54 17.18 31.97
N ALA A 232 -11.55 16.41 31.56
CA ALA A 232 -11.83 15.10 32.14
C ALA A 232 -10.70 14.09 31.92
N LEU A 233 -10.03 14.15 30.76
CA LEU A 233 -8.86 13.32 30.48
C LEU A 233 -7.68 13.68 31.37
N GLN A 234 -7.42 14.97 31.57
CA GLN A 234 -6.39 15.46 32.47
C GLN A 234 -6.65 15.04 33.92
N GLU A 235 -7.90 15.18 34.40
CA GLU A 235 -8.30 14.76 35.75
C GLU A 235 -8.07 13.26 35.96
N LYS A 236 -8.47 12.41 35.01
CA LYS A 236 -8.23 10.97 35.08
C LYS A 236 -6.73 10.63 35.06
N LEU A 237 -5.93 11.37 34.31
CA LEU A 237 -4.48 11.15 34.23
C LEU A 237 -3.82 11.48 35.57
N GLN A 238 -4.20 12.60 36.18
CA GLN A 238 -3.72 13.02 37.50
C GLN A 238 -4.14 12.03 38.60
N ALA A 239 -5.36 11.51 38.56
CA ALA A 239 -5.85 10.52 39.51
C ALA A 239 -5.10 9.18 39.39
N SER A 240 -4.75 8.77 38.16
CA SER A 240 -4.07 7.49 37.89
C SER A 240 -2.56 7.54 38.14
N SER A 241 -1.97 8.73 38.22
CA SER A 241 -0.52 8.92 38.44
C SER A 241 -0.23 10.21 39.22
N PRO A 242 -0.47 10.21 40.54
CA PRO A 242 -0.20 11.35 41.39
C PRO A 242 1.32 11.57 41.51
N GLY A 243 1.89 12.42 40.66
CA GLY A 243 3.32 12.78 40.69
C GLY A 243 3.95 13.23 39.36
N LEU A 244 3.30 12.94 38.23
CA LEU A 244 3.83 13.28 36.89
C LEU A 244 3.65 14.75 36.49
N ALA A 245 2.90 15.54 37.26
CA ALA A 245 2.61 16.95 36.99
C ALA A 245 3.84 17.87 37.05
N ALA A 246 4.96 17.42 37.62
CA ALA A 246 6.15 18.25 37.87
C ALA A 246 7.32 18.01 36.89
N SER A 247 7.30 16.97 36.05
CA SER A 247 8.54 16.52 35.36
C SER A 247 8.45 16.35 33.83
N THR A 248 7.29 16.50 33.19
CA THR A 248 7.16 16.34 31.74
C THR A 248 6.64 17.61 31.09
N ALA A 249 7.17 17.95 29.91
CA ALA A 249 6.66 19.02 29.05
C ALA A 249 5.13 18.96 28.93
N PRO A 250 4.42 20.10 28.78
CA PRO A 250 2.97 20.10 28.69
C PRO A 250 2.53 19.19 27.55
N LEU A 251 1.93 18.04 27.90
CA LEU A 251 1.44 17.07 26.94
C LEU A 251 0.26 17.68 26.19
N ASP A 252 0.35 17.71 24.86
CA ASP A 252 -0.82 17.96 24.02
C ASP A 252 -1.71 16.72 24.05
N LEU A 253 -2.60 16.66 25.04
CA LEU A 253 -3.53 15.55 25.27
C LEU A 253 -4.39 15.23 24.03
N TRP A 254 -4.65 16.22 23.17
CA TRP A 254 -5.39 16.02 21.93
C TRP A 254 -4.55 15.26 20.90
N LYS A 255 -3.30 15.67 20.70
CA LYS A 255 -2.37 14.96 19.82
C LYS A 255 -2.06 13.54 20.34
N GLU A 256 -1.89 13.39 21.65
CA GLU A 256 -1.68 12.08 22.28
C GLU A 256 -2.90 11.16 22.09
N THR A 257 -4.12 11.69 22.14
CA THR A 257 -5.35 10.93 21.87
C THR A 257 -5.27 10.23 20.50
N PHE A 258 -4.87 10.94 19.44
CA PHE A 258 -4.70 10.32 18.11
C PHE A 258 -3.57 9.30 18.07
N THR A 259 -2.46 9.58 18.74
CA THR A 259 -1.28 8.69 18.75
C THR A 259 -1.65 7.35 19.36
N VAL A 260 -2.27 7.38 20.54
CA VAL A 260 -2.71 6.17 21.27
C VAL A 260 -3.76 5.39 20.50
N LEU A 261 -4.76 6.07 19.91
CA LEU A 261 -5.80 5.40 19.13
C LEU A 261 -5.27 4.84 17.79
N ALA A 262 -4.19 5.41 17.24
CA ALA A 262 -3.59 4.92 16.01
C ALA A 262 -2.85 3.61 16.18
N GLU A 263 -2.37 3.30 17.39
CA GLU A 263 -1.71 2.04 17.76
C GLU A 263 -2.68 0.86 17.83
N GLU A 264 -3.98 1.12 18.05
CA GLU A 264 -4.98 0.06 18.01
C GLU A 264 -4.97 -0.66 16.64
N PRO A 265 -5.19 -1.98 16.61
CA PRO A 265 -5.19 -2.74 15.36
C PRO A 265 -6.23 -2.18 14.39
N VAL A 266 -5.85 -2.06 13.13
CA VAL A 266 -6.76 -1.58 12.08
C VAL A 266 -7.71 -2.71 11.70
N GLU A 267 -9.01 -2.46 11.78
CA GLU A 267 -10.03 -3.38 11.27
C GLU A 267 -9.82 -3.63 9.78
N ARG A 268 -9.84 -4.90 9.38
CA ARG A 268 -9.68 -5.31 7.98
C ARG A 268 -11.00 -5.26 7.26
N SER A 269 -11.05 -4.50 6.16
CA SER A 269 -12.20 -4.51 5.28
C SER A 269 -12.11 -5.71 4.33
N LEU A 270 -13.25 -6.36 4.08
CA LEU A 270 -13.37 -7.31 2.98
C LEU A 270 -13.19 -6.54 1.67
N SER A 271 -12.11 -6.83 0.95
CA SER A 271 -11.83 -6.20 -0.34
C SER A 271 -12.26 -7.13 -1.47
N THR A 272 -12.92 -6.55 -2.48
CA THR A 272 -13.23 -7.23 -3.74
C THR A 272 -12.20 -6.83 -4.78
N TYR A 273 -11.86 -7.76 -5.68
CA TYR A 273 -10.98 -7.48 -6.80
C TYR A 273 -11.49 -6.29 -7.62
N ASP A 274 -10.58 -5.37 -7.93
CA ASP A 274 -10.84 -4.05 -8.52
C ASP A 274 -10.87 -4.04 -10.05
N GLY A 275 -10.42 -5.12 -10.70
CA GLY A 275 -10.35 -5.25 -12.15
C GLY A 275 -9.17 -4.55 -12.83
N LEU A 276 -8.24 -3.94 -12.06
CA LEU A 276 -7.15 -3.12 -12.62
C LEU A 276 -6.24 -3.91 -13.57
N GLU A 277 -6.00 -5.18 -13.28
CA GLU A 277 -5.11 -6.07 -14.06
C GLU A 277 -5.90 -7.06 -14.94
N LYS A 278 -7.17 -6.77 -15.24
CA LYS A 278 -8.13 -7.64 -15.95
C LYS A 278 -8.51 -8.91 -15.18
N THR A 279 -7.54 -9.65 -14.64
CA THR A 279 -7.76 -10.87 -13.82
C THR A 279 -7.00 -10.82 -12.50
N GLU A 280 -7.54 -11.47 -11.47
CA GLU A 280 -6.87 -11.62 -10.17
C GLU A 280 -5.52 -12.33 -10.31
N SER A 281 -5.43 -13.34 -11.18
CA SER A 281 -4.18 -14.06 -11.45
C SER A 281 -3.08 -13.15 -11.99
N ALA A 282 -3.41 -12.27 -12.94
CA ALA A 282 -2.45 -11.33 -13.51
C ALA A 282 -1.94 -10.34 -12.46
N LEU A 283 -2.80 -9.92 -11.52
CA LEU A 283 -2.38 -9.12 -10.38
C LEU A 283 -1.43 -9.91 -9.47
N ILE A 284 -1.74 -11.16 -9.14
CA ILE A 284 -0.89 -12.00 -8.29
C ILE A 284 0.49 -12.22 -8.95
N ASP A 285 0.53 -12.49 -10.25
CA ASP A 285 1.79 -12.65 -11.00
C ASP A 285 2.62 -11.36 -10.97
N LYS A 286 1.97 -10.22 -11.20
CA LYS A 286 2.61 -8.90 -11.12
C LYS A 286 3.18 -8.61 -9.73
N LEU A 287 2.41 -8.88 -8.67
CA LEU A 287 2.85 -8.68 -7.29
C LEU A 287 4.00 -9.63 -6.94
N THR A 288 3.96 -10.87 -7.41
CA THR A 288 5.05 -11.85 -7.23
C THR A 288 6.33 -11.37 -7.92
N LEU A 289 6.24 -10.84 -9.14
CA LEU A 289 7.38 -10.21 -9.83
C LEU A 289 7.93 -9.00 -9.05
N MET A 290 7.06 -8.18 -8.45
CA MET A 290 7.48 -7.05 -7.62
C MET A 290 8.24 -7.50 -6.39
N VAL A 291 7.73 -8.53 -5.72
CA VAL A 291 8.32 -9.12 -4.53
C VAL A 291 9.70 -9.72 -4.84
N TRP A 292 9.87 -10.37 -5.99
CA TRP A 292 11.18 -10.88 -6.38
C TRP A 292 12.14 -9.82 -6.95
N GLY A 293 11.63 -8.65 -7.35
CA GLY A 293 12.41 -7.54 -7.89
C GLY A 293 12.59 -7.59 -9.42
N ASN A 294 11.80 -8.44 -10.08
CA ASN A 294 11.83 -8.64 -11.54
C ASN A 294 10.81 -7.76 -12.27
N LEU A 295 9.94 -7.06 -11.54
CA LEU A 295 8.95 -6.16 -12.12
C LEU A 295 9.62 -4.93 -12.74
N ALA A 296 9.14 -4.50 -13.91
CA ALA A 296 9.63 -3.29 -14.56
C ALA A 296 9.29 -2.04 -13.71
N GLU A 297 10.24 -1.10 -13.61
CA GLU A 297 10.10 0.09 -12.75
C GLU A 297 8.82 0.88 -13.07
N GLU A 298 8.47 1.04 -14.35
CA GLU A 298 7.24 1.73 -14.76
C GLU A 298 5.97 1.07 -14.24
N SER A 299 5.89 -0.27 -14.32
CA SER A 299 4.73 -1.03 -13.86
C SER A 299 4.58 -1.01 -12.34
N GLU A 300 5.72 -0.96 -11.64
CA GLU A 300 5.76 -0.80 -10.20
C GLU A 300 5.35 0.62 -9.79
N VAL A 301 5.86 1.66 -10.46
CA VAL A 301 5.43 3.05 -10.24
C VAL A 301 3.94 3.19 -10.46
N LYS A 302 3.38 2.63 -11.54
CA LYS A 302 1.93 2.62 -11.79
C LYS A 302 1.15 1.99 -10.64
N PHE A 303 1.61 0.87 -10.09
CA PHE A 303 1.00 0.24 -8.92
C PHE A 303 0.97 1.18 -7.72
N TRP A 304 2.12 1.74 -7.31
CA TRP A 304 2.16 2.62 -6.13
C TRP A 304 1.40 3.94 -6.33
N THR A 305 1.44 4.53 -7.53
CA THR A 305 0.72 5.77 -7.86
C THR A 305 -0.79 5.55 -7.88
N SER A 306 -1.26 4.36 -8.28
CA SER A 306 -2.68 4.02 -8.23
C SER A 306 -3.25 4.09 -6.80
N LEU A 307 -2.43 3.82 -5.78
CA LEU A 307 -2.85 3.84 -4.37
C LEU A 307 -3.20 5.25 -3.86
N VAL A 308 -2.48 6.27 -4.35
CA VAL A 308 -2.57 7.66 -3.89
C VAL A 308 -3.79 8.35 -4.50
N PHE A 309 -4.08 8.05 -5.78
CA PHE A 309 -5.17 8.66 -6.51
C PHE A 309 -6.48 7.89 -6.34
N GLY A 310 -7.36 8.40 -5.49
CA GLY A 310 -8.81 8.36 -5.77
C GLY A 310 -9.19 9.36 -6.87
N ALA A 311 -8.28 9.74 -7.78
CA ALA A 311 -8.44 10.87 -8.69
C ALA A 311 -9.01 10.45 -10.04
N SER A 312 -10.32 10.25 -10.06
CA SER A 312 -11.08 10.95 -11.08
C SER A 312 -12.12 11.80 -10.37
N SER A 313 -12.24 13.06 -10.78
CA SER A 313 -13.24 14.02 -10.29
C SER A 313 -14.69 13.60 -10.63
N ASN A 314 -14.87 12.47 -11.34
CA ASN A 314 -16.15 11.85 -11.66
C ASN A 314 -16.40 10.54 -10.90
N ALA A 315 -15.52 10.12 -10.00
CA ALA A 315 -15.71 8.89 -9.22
C ALA A 315 -16.77 9.12 -8.12
N MET A 316 -18.04 8.88 -8.46
CA MET A 316 -19.12 8.68 -7.49
C MET A 316 -18.65 7.68 -6.42
N HIS A 317 -18.57 8.11 -5.16
CA HIS A 317 -18.69 7.41 -3.86
C HIS A 317 -18.40 5.90 -3.70
N SER A 318 -17.79 5.21 -4.67
CA SER A 318 -17.73 3.75 -4.81
C SER A 318 -16.32 3.20 -5.04
N GLU A 319 -15.31 4.05 -5.29
CA GLU A 319 -13.98 3.61 -5.74
C GLU A 319 -12.85 3.74 -4.71
N ILE A 320 -13.15 3.97 -3.43
CA ILE A 320 -12.11 4.10 -2.39
C ILE A 320 -11.46 2.73 -2.07
N THR A 321 -12.06 1.63 -2.52
CA THR A 321 -11.54 0.25 -2.36
C THR A 321 -10.66 -0.23 -3.52
N ARG A 322 -10.51 0.56 -4.59
CA ARG A 322 -9.87 0.13 -5.85
C ARG A 322 -8.42 -0.34 -5.76
N ASN A 323 -7.78 -0.25 -4.60
CA ASN A 323 -6.41 -0.73 -4.42
C ASN A 323 -6.16 -1.40 -3.06
N LEU A 324 -7.20 -1.58 -2.24
CA LEU A 324 -7.06 -2.27 -0.96
C LEU A 324 -6.71 -3.74 -1.17
N PHE A 325 -7.35 -4.34 -2.18
CA PHE A 325 -7.16 -5.74 -2.56
C PHE A 325 -5.70 -6.03 -2.93
N GLY A 326 -5.10 -5.23 -3.82
CA GLY A 326 -3.70 -5.40 -4.21
C GLY A 326 -2.72 -5.33 -3.04
N LEU A 327 -2.95 -4.43 -2.08
CA LEU A 327 -2.14 -4.33 -0.87
C LEU A 327 -2.31 -5.53 0.07
N GLN A 328 -3.54 -6.00 0.28
CA GLN A 328 -3.81 -7.19 1.08
C GLN A 328 -3.16 -8.45 0.46
N ARG A 329 -3.23 -8.60 -0.87
CA ARG A 329 -2.56 -9.69 -1.59
C ARG A 329 -1.05 -9.59 -1.53
N LEU A 330 -0.48 -8.39 -1.66
CA LEU A 330 0.95 -8.17 -1.54
C LEU A 330 1.49 -8.61 -0.17
N ILE A 331 0.80 -8.25 0.92
CA ILE A 331 1.17 -8.68 2.26
C ILE A 331 1.03 -10.19 2.43
N THR A 332 0.01 -10.79 1.83
CA THR A 332 -0.16 -12.26 1.84
C THR A 332 1.05 -12.93 1.19
N ILE A 333 1.42 -12.51 -0.03
CA ILE A 333 2.59 -13.04 -0.74
C ILE A 333 3.88 -12.84 0.09
N LEU A 334 4.05 -11.67 0.72
CA LEU A 334 5.20 -11.37 1.57
C LEU A 334 5.22 -12.16 2.89
N ASN A 335 4.06 -12.61 3.40
CA ASN A 335 3.99 -13.50 4.56
C ASN A 335 4.32 -14.94 4.19
N ASP A 336 3.91 -15.37 3.00
CA ASP A 336 4.10 -16.74 2.51
C ASP A 336 5.53 -16.98 2.01
N MET A 337 6.29 -15.91 1.78
CA MET A 337 7.69 -15.99 1.40
C MET A 337 8.58 -16.50 2.53
N ASP A 338 9.39 -17.52 2.22
CA ASP A 338 10.51 -17.88 3.06
C ASP A 338 11.61 -16.82 2.95
N THR A 339 11.90 -16.17 4.08
CA THR A 339 12.94 -15.14 4.22
C THR A 339 14.04 -15.58 5.17
N SER A 340 14.13 -16.89 5.45
CA SER A 340 15.25 -17.49 6.18
C SER A 340 16.58 -17.25 5.45
N ILE A 341 17.66 -17.25 6.21
CA ILE A 341 19.01 -16.98 5.70
C ILE A 341 19.35 -17.93 4.54
N ASP A 342 19.08 -19.22 4.73
CA ASP A 342 19.38 -20.26 3.74
C ASP A 342 18.54 -20.09 2.47
N ALA A 343 17.25 -19.78 2.59
CA ALA A 343 16.38 -19.55 1.44
C ALA A 343 16.81 -18.33 0.61
N LEU A 344 17.28 -17.26 1.27
CA LEU A 344 17.80 -16.08 0.58
C LEU A 344 19.12 -16.38 -0.15
N ASP A 345 20.00 -17.18 0.45
CA ASP A 345 21.25 -17.62 -0.20
C ASP A 345 20.96 -18.49 -1.42
N GLU A 346 20.10 -19.49 -1.28
CA GLU A 346 19.70 -20.37 -2.38
C GLU A 346 19.11 -19.58 -3.55
N GLU A 347 18.24 -18.62 -3.26
CA GLU A 347 17.63 -17.78 -4.30
C GLU A 347 18.65 -16.87 -4.99
N LEU A 348 19.60 -16.28 -4.25
CA LEU A 348 20.68 -15.48 -4.83
C LEU A 348 21.60 -16.34 -5.71
N LEU A 349 21.96 -17.53 -5.24
CA LEU A 349 22.79 -18.46 -6.01
C LEU A 349 22.07 -18.91 -7.27
N LYS A 350 20.78 -19.26 -7.19
CA LYS A 350 19.95 -19.62 -8.34
C LYS A 350 19.89 -18.53 -9.41
N ARG A 351 19.81 -17.25 -9.00
CA ARG A 351 19.80 -16.10 -9.93
C ARG A 351 21.15 -15.81 -10.60
N THR A 352 22.23 -16.32 -10.01
CA THR A 352 23.61 -16.01 -10.42
C THR A 352 24.28 -17.13 -11.19
N VAL A 353 23.64 -18.30 -11.29
CA VAL A 353 24.13 -19.40 -12.13
C VAL A 353 24.18 -18.97 -13.60
N PRO A 354 25.31 -19.25 -14.31
CA PRO A 354 25.41 -19.00 -15.75
C PRO A 354 24.31 -19.74 -16.51
N ARG A 355 23.75 -19.11 -17.55
CA ARG A 355 22.87 -19.82 -18.47
C ARG A 355 23.64 -20.97 -19.11
N GLN A 356 23.01 -22.15 -19.14
CA GLN A 356 23.56 -23.28 -19.88
C GLN A 356 23.70 -22.84 -21.34
N LYS A 357 24.94 -22.93 -21.85
CA LYS A 357 25.20 -22.75 -23.26
C LYS A 357 24.46 -23.87 -23.97
N LEU A 358 23.52 -23.51 -24.82
CA LEU A 358 22.95 -24.48 -25.75
C LEU A 358 24.14 -24.97 -26.58
N GLU A 359 24.52 -26.24 -26.45
CA GLU A 359 25.59 -26.80 -27.27
C GLU A 359 25.22 -26.54 -28.74
N ALA A 360 26.05 -25.75 -29.41
CA ALA A 360 26.01 -25.56 -30.85
C ALA A 360 26.38 -26.90 -31.51
N GLY A 361 25.41 -27.83 -31.52
CA GLY A 361 25.59 -29.23 -31.90
C GLY A 361 24.48 -30.16 -31.39
N ALA A 362 23.73 -29.78 -30.34
CA ALA A 362 22.62 -30.60 -29.82
C ALA A 362 21.29 -30.42 -30.58
N LEU A 363 21.30 -29.67 -31.68
CA LEU A 363 20.22 -29.59 -32.67
C LEU A 363 20.68 -30.11 -34.04
N ASP A 364 21.41 -31.22 -34.07
CA ASP A 364 21.20 -32.18 -35.18
C ASP A 364 19.85 -32.86 -34.91
N GLY A 365 18.77 -32.11 -35.13
CA GLY A 365 17.46 -32.72 -35.39
C GLY A 365 17.61 -33.66 -36.59
N PRO A 366 16.84 -34.76 -36.66
CA PRO A 366 16.88 -35.62 -37.83
C PRO A 366 16.72 -34.75 -39.07
N ALA A 367 17.66 -34.88 -40.01
CA ALA A 367 17.77 -34.09 -41.23
C ALA A 367 16.40 -33.59 -41.70
N GLU A 368 16.26 -32.27 -41.88
CA GLU A 368 15.05 -31.69 -42.46
C GLU A 368 14.61 -32.57 -43.64
N PRO A 369 13.37 -33.09 -43.64
CA PRO A 369 12.90 -33.81 -44.81
C PRO A 369 13.01 -32.84 -45.98
N ALA A 370 13.73 -33.25 -47.02
CA ALA A 370 14.00 -32.46 -48.21
C ALA A 370 12.75 -31.64 -48.57
N VAL A 371 12.93 -30.32 -48.71
CA VAL A 371 11.89 -29.40 -49.15
C VAL A 371 11.26 -30.01 -50.40
N LYS A 372 10.04 -30.55 -50.26
CA LYS A 372 9.29 -31.00 -51.42
C LYS A 372 8.96 -29.75 -52.20
N GLU A 373 9.65 -29.58 -53.33
CA GLU A 373 9.26 -28.60 -54.33
C GLU A 373 7.77 -28.82 -54.62
N LEU A 374 6.97 -27.76 -54.41
CA LEU A 374 5.54 -27.77 -54.70
C LEU A 374 5.39 -28.15 -56.17
N SER A 375 4.55 -29.15 -56.48
CA SER A 375 4.27 -29.46 -57.88
C SER A 375 3.61 -28.25 -58.54
N GLU A 376 3.77 -28.09 -59.86
CA GLU A 376 3.20 -26.96 -60.62
C GLU A 376 1.70 -26.76 -60.33
N MET A 377 0.98 -27.86 -60.10
CA MET A 377 -0.44 -27.83 -59.75
C MET A 377 -0.70 -27.24 -58.35
N GLN A 378 0.17 -27.49 -57.37
CA GLN A 378 0.07 -26.90 -56.03
C GLN A 378 0.42 -25.41 -56.04
N ALA A 379 1.38 -25.00 -56.86
CA ALA A 379 1.69 -23.58 -57.07
C ALA A 379 0.52 -22.83 -57.75
N GLN A 380 -0.15 -23.47 -58.70
CA GLN A 380 -1.31 -22.89 -59.40
C GLN A 380 -2.53 -22.71 -58.48
N ILE A 381 -2.76 -23.65 -57.57
CA ILE A 381 -3.85 -23.56 -56.56
C ILE A 381 -3.56 -22.42 -55.58
N LEU A 382 -2.31 -22.27 -55.13
CA LEU A 382 -1.92 -21.16 -54.25
C LEU A 382 -2.03 -19.81 -54.96
N SER A 383 -1.71 -19.73 -56.26
CA SER A 383 -1.93 -18.49 -57.03
C SER A 383 -3.40 -18.17 -57.22
N SER A 384 -4.28 -19.17 -57.40
CA SER A 384 -5.73 -18.93 -57.54
C SER A 384 -6.42 -18.56 -56.23
N MET A 385 -5.80 -18.83 -55.07
CA MET A 385 -6.33 -18.43 -53.76
C MET A 385 -5.86 -17.05 -53.30
N ARG A 386 -4.88 -16.42 -53.98
CA ARG A 386 -4.64 -14.98 -53.82
C ARG A 386 -5.79 -14.26 -54.52
N GLY A 387 -6.76 -13.81 -53.72
CA GLY A 387 -7.90 -13.03 -54.22
C GLY A 387 -7.44 -11.82 -55.03
N GLU A 388 -8.05 -11.63 -56.20
CA GLU A 388 -7.82 -10.46 -57.05
C GLU A 388 -8.49 -9.23 -56.44
N ASP A 389 -7.72 -8.17 -56.19
CA ASP A 389 -8.29 -6.86 -55.88
C ASP A 389 -8.96 -6.28 -57.13
N ALA A 390 -9.98 -5.42 -56.96
CA ALA A 390 -10.92 -4.91 -57.98
C ALA A 390 -10.30 -4.12 -59.17
N THR A 391 -8.98 -4.13 -59.33
CA THR A 391 -8.25 -3.53 -60.45
C THR A 391 -7.31 -4.51 -61.18
N GLY A 392 -7.40 -5.82 -60.89
CA GLY A 392 -6.76 -6.87 -61.69
C GLY A 392 -5.23 -6.90 -61.61
N ARG A 393 -4.64 -6.50 -60.47
CA ARG A 393 -3.22 -6.71 -60.19
C ARG A 393 -3.04 -7.49 -58.89
N ALA A 394 -2.00 -8.33 -58.86
CA ALA A 394 -1.65 -9.14 -57.70
C ALA A 394 -1.38 -8.25 -56.47
N SER A 395 -2.11 -8.53 -55.39
CA SER A 395 -2.01 -7.83 -54.10
C SER A 395 -0.74 -8.30 -53.37
N ASP A 396 0.33 -7.51 -53.43
CA ASP A 396 1.49 -7.67 -52.55
C ASP A 396 1.24 -6.87 -51.26
N LYS A 397 0.43 -7.46 -50.38
CA LYS A 397 0.39 -7.09 -48.96
C LYS A 397 0.48 -8.33 -48.10
N TRP A 398 1.71 -8.82 -47.96
CA TRP A 398 2.21 -9.47 -46.74
C TRP A 398 3.66 -9.05 -46.55
#